data_AF-A0AAJ2U4X7-F1
#
_entry.id   AF-A0AAJ2U4X7-F1
#
_cell.length_a   1.000
_cell.length_b   1.000
_cell.length_c   1.000
_cell.angle_alpha   90.00
_cell.angle_beta   90.00
_cell.angle_gamma   90.00
#
_symmetry.space_group_name_H-M   'P 1'
#
loop_
_entity.id
_entity.type
_entity.pdbx_description
1 polymer ?
#
loop_
_entity_poly.entity_id
_entity_poly.type
_entity_poly.pdbx_seq_one_letter_code
_entity_poly.pdbx_strand_id
1 'polypeptide(L)'
;MEDNGLSDATFAVILDGTGYGEDGHIWGFELLYGDASSYKRLAHLRYTHLPGNERAIQEPWRNAAGMLIDYFGAAGREWAERLFPKKSYEIEILTHMLEKDVNSPLAGTCGRLFDAVSAILGIC
;
A
#
# COMPACT_ATOMS: atom_id res chain seq x y z
N MET A 1 10.20 -18.88 12.55
CA MET A 1 11.20 -19.95 12.37
C MET A 1 11.82 -20.32 13.71
N GLU A 2 12.50 -19.37 14.37
CA GLU A 2 13.16 -19.57 15.67
C GLU A 2 12.26 -20.21 16.74
N ASP A 3 11.09 -19.61 17.04
CA ASP A 3 10.17 -20.13 18.06
C ASP A 3 9.65 -21.55 17.78
N ASN A 4 9.78 -22.01 16.53
CA ASN A 4 9.36 -23.34 16.11
C ASN A 4 10.57 -24.28 15.88
N GLY A 5 11.80 -23.85 16.21
CA GLY A 5 13.02 -24.62 16.01
C GLY A 5 13.34 -24.95 14.56
N LEU A 6 12.87 -24.13 13.60
CA LEU A 6 13.07 -24.35 12.17
C LEU A 6 14.33 -23.63 11.69
N SER A 7 15.29 -24.38 11.14
CA SER A 7 16.53 -23.85 10.54
C SER A 7 16.55 -23.96 9.01
N ASP A 8 15.78 -24.88 8.44
CA ASP A 8 15.73 -25.09 6.99
C ASP A 8 14.96 -23.97 6.29
N ALA A 9 15.19 -23.80 4.98
CA ALA A 9 14.48 -22.82 4.18
C ALA A 9 12.97 -23.09 4.14
N THR A 10 12.17 -22.05 4.39
CA THR A 10 10.70 -22.14 4.45
C THR A 10 10.04 -21.08 3.60
N PHE A 11 8.77 -21.34 3.23
CA PHE A 11 7.91 -20.31 2.67
C PHE A 11 7.35 -19.44 3.80
N ALA A 12 7.45 -18.12 3.63
CA ALA A 12 6.92 -17.15 4.57
C ALA A 12 5.91 -16.24 3.88
N VAL A 13 4.83 -15.91 4.61
CA VAL A 13 3.90 -14.84 4.26
C VAL A 13 4.06 -13.75 5.30
N ILE A 14 4.48 -12.56 4.90
CA ILE A 14 4.64 -11.40 5.78
C ILE A 14 3.54 -10.40 5.47
N LEU A 15 2.66 -10.18 6.43
CA LEU A 15 1.54 -9.24 6.34
C LEU A 15 1.70 -8.18 7.43
N ASP A 16 2.11 -6.98 7.05
CA ASP A 16 2.41 -5.88 7.97
C ASP A 16 1.89 -4.54 7.41
N GLY A 17 1.91 -3.51 8.26
CA GLY A 17 1.58 -2.13 7.90
C GLY A 17 2.71 -1.40 7.18
N THR A 18 3.96 -1.54 7.63
CA THR A 18 5.11 -0.80 7.07
C THR A 18 6.42 -1.54 7.34
N GLY A 19 7.14 -1.94 6.29
CA GLY A 19 8.54 -2.38 6.33
C GLY A 19 9.35 -1.70 5.23
N TYR A 20 10.62 -1.37 5.49
CA TYR A 20 11.49 -0.80 4.46
C TYR A 20 12.10 -1.92 3.61
N GLY A 21 11.78 -1.91 2.32
CA GLY A 21 12.24 -2.90 1.36
C GLY A 21 13.66 -2.66 0.87
N GLU A 22 14.29 -3.75 0.41
CA GLU A 22 15.63 -3.68 -0.21
C GLU A 22 15.64 -2.91 -1.54
N ASP A 23 14.47 -2.74 -2.17
CA ASP A 23 14.26 -1.96 -3.39
C ASP A 23 13.93 -0.48 -3.13
N GLY A 24 13.96 -0.04 -1.86
CA GLY A 24 13.64 1.33 -1.45
C GLY A 24 12.15 1.65 -1.35
N HIS A 25 11.28 0.64 -1.52
CA HIS A 25 9.83 0.80 -1.39
C HIS A 25 9.32 0.28 -0.05
N ILE A 26 8.08 0.62 0.28
CA ILE A 26 7.46 0.16 1.51
C ILE A 26 6.81 -1.21 1.28
N TRP A 27 7.28 -2.21 2.02
CA TRP A 27 6.80 -3.59 2.01
C TRP A 27 5.78 -3.81 3.13
N GLY A 28 4.99 -4.88 2.99
CA GLY A 28 4.00 -5.27 3.99
C GLY A 28 3.01 -6.32 3.51
N PHE A 29 3.20 -6.87 2.31
CA PHE A 29 2.53 -8.07 1.85
C PHE A 29 3.51 -8.84 0.97
N GLU A 30 4.23 -9.78 1.59
CA GLU A 30 5.37 -10.44 0.96
C GLU A 30 5.22 -11.95 1.01
N LEU A 31 5.50 -12.62 -0.11
CA LEU A 31 5.77 -14.05 -0.17
C LEU A 31 7.27 -14.23 -0.31
N LEU A 32 7.91 -14.81 0.70
CA LEU A 32 9.34 -15.05 0.72
C LEU A 32 9.62 -16.56 0.77
N TYR A 33 10.80 -16.95 0.29
CA TYR A 33 11.37 -18.27 0.52
C TYR A 33 12.82 -18.14 0.97
N GLY A 34 13.15 -18.72 2.12
CA GLY A 34 14.49 -18.59 2.68
C GLY A 34 14.59 -19.05 4.12
N ASP A 35 15.74 -18.75 4.72
CA ASP A 35 16.10 -19.03 6.10
C ASP A 35 16.63 -17.76 6.79
N ALA A 36 17.22 -17.92 7.98
CA ALA A 36 17.76 -16.80 8.75
C ALA A 36 18.97 -16.12 8.09
N SER A 37 19.65 -16.77 7.14
CA SER A 37 20.85 -16.25 6.48
C SER A 37 20.51 -15.52 5.19
N SER A 38 19.51 -15.99 4.45
CA SER A 38 19.12 -15.39 3.17
C SER A 38 17.68 -15.71 2.79
N TYR A 39 17.09 -14.85 1.98
CA TYR A 39 15.76 -15.08 1.43
C TYR A 39 15.64 -14.60 -0.01
N LYS A 40 14.63 -15.12 -0.70
CA LYS A 40 14.19 -14.66 -2.00
C LYS A 40 12.75 -14.16 -1.88
N ARG A 41 12.51 -12.94 -2.36
CA ARG A 41 11.16 -12.41 -2.56
C ARG A 41 10.52 -13.05 -3.78
N LEU A 42 9.45 -13.82 -3.58
CA LEU A 42 8.75 -14.57 -4.62
C LEU A 42 7.61 -13.76 -5.23
N ALA A 43 6.85 -13.04 -4.39
CA ALA A 43 5.76 -12.20 -4.82
C ALA A 43 5.45 -11.14 -3.76
N HIS A 44 4.75 -10.09 -4.18
CA HIS A 44 4.27 -9.04 -3.33
C HIS A 44 3.03 -8.37 -3.93
N LEU A 45 2.32 -7.55 -3.15
CA LEU A 45 1.29 -6.70 -3.73
C LEU A 45 1.90 -5.70 -4.70
N ARG A 46 1.21 -5.45 -5.82
CA ARG A 46 1.59 -4.37 -6.72
C ARG A 46 1.68 -3.07 -5.94
N TYR A 47 2.77 -2.33 -6.16
CA TYR A 47 2.95 -1.05 -5.51
C TYR A 47 1.96 -0.01 -6.02
N THR A 48 1.45 0.74 -5.06
CA THR A 48 0.67 1.95 -5.26
C THR A 48 1.30 3.07 -4.45
N HIS A 49 1.17 4.29 -4.94
CA HIS A 49 1.52 5.50 -4.24
C HIS A 49 0.76 5.62 -2.92
N LEU A 50 1.48 6.05 -1.90
CA LEU A 50 0.95 6.39 -0.59
C LEU A 50 0.91 7.93 -0.44
N PRO A 51 -0.13 8.61 -0.96
CA PRO A 51 -0.13 10.06 -1.02
C PRO A 51 -0.23 10.70 0.37
N GLY A 52 0.78 11.50 0.72
CA GLY A 52 0.80 12.26 1.97
C GLY A 52 1.46 11.56 3.15
N ASN A 53 2.23 10.48 2.91
CA ASN A 53 3.03 9.78 3.93
C ASN A 53 2.21 9.42 5.17
N GLU A 54 2.57 9.96 6.33
CA GLU A 54 1.90 9.74 7.62
C GLU A 54 0.43 10.15 7.61
N ARG A 55 0.03 11.13 6.77
CA ARG A 55 -1.38 11.50 6.65
C ARG A 55 -2.22 10.35 6.11
N ALA A 56 -1.64 9.48 5.28
CA ALA A 56 -2.34 8.32 4.75
C ALA A 56 -2.66 7.29 5.84
N ILE A 57 -1.97 7.32 6.99
CA ILE A 57 -2.28 6.49 8.16
C ILE A 57 -3.50 7.04 8.91
N GLN A 58 -3.61 8.37 9.03
CA GLN A 58 -4.71 9.02 9.74
C GLN A 58 -5.96 9.23 8.88
N GLU A 59 -5.80 9.24 7.56
CA GLU A 59 -6.86 9.50 6.59
C GLU A 59 -6.98 8.33 5.59
N PRO A 60 -7.64 7.21 5.95
CA PRO A 60 -7.76 6.01 5.11
C PRO A 60 -8.32 6.26 3.70
N TRP A 61 -9.16 7.29 3.53
CA TRP A 61 -9.68 7.72 2.23
C TRP A 61 -8.56 8.07 1.22
N ARG A 62 -7.39 8.51 1.69
CA ARG A 62 -6.22 8.78 0.83
C ARG A 62 -5.66 7.51 0.22
N ASN A 63 -5.60 6.42 1.00
CA ASN A 63 -5.15 5.11 0.50
C ASN A 63 -6.13 4.60 -0.56
N ALA A 64 -7.43 4.71 -0.29
CA ALA A 64 -8.47 4.35 -1.25
C ALA A 64 -8.35 5.15 -2.55
N ALA A 65 -8.32 6.49 -2.46
CA ALA A 65 -8.21 7.35 -3.63
C ALA A 65 -6.92 7.11 -4.41
N GLY A 66 -5.76 7.04 -3.72
CA GLY A 66 -4.46 6.79 -4.34
C GLY A 66 -4.41 5.46 -5.09
N MET A 67 -4.87 4.38 -4.45
CA MET A 67 -4.95 3.07 -5.09
C MET A 67 -5.88 3.08 -6.31
N LEU A 68 -7.07 3.66 -6.20
CA LEU A 68 -8.00 3.73 -7.33
C LEU A 68 -7.36 4.47 -8.52
N ILE A 69 -6.70 5.59 -8.28
CA ILE A 69 -6.02 6.38 -9.31
C ILE A 69 -4.87 5.59 -9.93
N ASP A 70 -4.03 4.91 -9.16
CA ASP A 70 -2.92 4.11 -9.70
C ASP A 70 -3.38 2.93 -10.56
N TYR A 71 -4.45 2.24 -10.14
CA TYR A 71 -4.95 1.07 -10.85
C TYR A 71 -5.77 1.43 -12.09
N PHE A 72 -6.51 2.53 -12.05
CA PHE A 72 -7.55 2.83 -13.04
C PHE A 72 -7.44 4.22 -13.69
N GLY A 73 -6.44 5.02 -13.34
CA GLY A 73 -6.19 6.35 -13.91
C GLY A 73 -7.40 7.27 -13.75
N ALA A 74 -7.83 7.89 -14.87
CA ALA A 74 -8.95 8.82 -14.89
C ALA A 74 -10.27 8.22 -14.36
N ALA A 75 -10.55 6.93 -14.65
CA ALA A 75 -11.72 6.25 -14.11
C ALA A 75 -11.60 6.08 -12.59
N GLY A 76 -10.41 5.78 -12.10
CA GLY A 76 -10.10 5.70 -10.67
C GLY A 76 -10.33 7.02 -9.94
N ARG A 77 -9.90 8.13 -10.55
CA ARG A 77 -10.18 9.49 -10.03
C ARG A 77 -11.69 9.75 -9.94
N GLU A 78 -12.44 9.48 -11.00
CA GLU A 78 -13.91 9.67 -11.00
C GLU A 78 -14.57 8.84 -9.89
N TRP A 79 -14.14 7.59 -9.70
CA TRP A 79 -14.65 6.74 -8.62
C TRP A 79 -14.29 7.26 -7.24
N ALA A 80 -13.07 7.76 -7.05
CA ALA A 80 -12.64 8.38 -5.80
C ALA A 80 -13.49 9.63 -5.49
N GLU A 81 -13.76 10.49 -6.48
CA GLU A 81 -14.60 11.68 -6.31
C GLU A 81 -16.06 11.30 -5.96
N ARG A 82 -16.59 10.22 -6.54
CA ARG A 82 -17.90 9.68 -6.19
C ARG A 82 -17.97 9.09 -4.78
N LEU A 83 -16.93 8.36 -4.38
CA LEU A 83 -16.86 7.73 -3.05
C LEU A 83 -16.64 8.76 -1.94
N PHE A 84 -15.85 9.80 -2.22
CA PHE A 84 -15.49 10.85 -1.27
C PHE A 84 -15.85 12.24 -1.80
N PRO A 85 -17.14 12.58 -1.97
CA PRO A 85 -17.58 13.81 -2.64
C PRO A 85 -17.19 15.10 -1.90
N LYS A 86 -16.91 15.01 -0.59
CA LYS A 86 -16.42 16.14 0.21
C LYS A 86 -14.91 16.37 0.07
N LYS A 87 -14.23 15.55 -0.74
CA LYS A 87 -12.77 15.52 -0.90
C LYS A 87 -12.32 15.77 -2.34
N SER A 88 -13.20 16.24 -3.23
CA SER A 88 -12.87 16.44 -4.64
C SER A 88 -11.66 17.34 -4.86
N TYR A 89 -11.53 18.43 -4.09
CA TYR A 89 -10.35 19.31 -4.17
C TYR A 89 -9.07 18.60 -3.72
N GLU A 90 -9.12 17.86 -2.60
CA GLU A 90 -7.96 17.11 -2.14
C GLU A 90 -7.60 15.96 -3.10
N ILE A 91 -8.58 15.28 -3.71
CA ILE A 91 -8.37 14.23 -4.71
C ILE A 91 -7.68 14.80 -5.96
N GLU A 92 -8.05 16.00 -6.39
CA GLU A 92 -7.33 16.68 -7.47
C GLU A 92 -5.87 16.90 -7.10
N ILE A 93 -5.59 17.39 -5.88
CA ILE A 93 -4.20 17.54 -5.39
C ILE A 93 -3.48 16.18 -5.36
N LEU A 94 -4.12 15.13 -4.85
CA LEU A 94 -3.52 13.80 -4.81
C LEU A 94 -3.18 13.29 -6.20
N THR A 95 -4.06 13.51 -7.18
CA THR A 95 -3.83 13.12 -8.57
C THR A 95 -2.55 13.77 -9.10
N HIS A 96 -2.38 15.08 -8.88
CA HIS A 96 -1.16 15.78 -9.29
C HIS A 96 0.09 15.30 -8.53
N MET A 97 -0.04 14.96 -7.25
CA MET A 97 1.08 14.40 -6.47
C MET A 97 1.55 13.06 -7.05
N LEU A 98 0.59 12.18 -7.38
CA LEU A 98 0.84 10.87 -7.99
C LEU A 98 1.46 11.01 -9.39
N GLU A 99 0.95 11.91 -10.23
CA GLU A 99 1.50 12.15 -11.58
C GLU A 99 2.93 12.72 -11.58
N LYS A 100 3.35 13.32 -10.47
CA LYS A 100 4.67 13.98 -10.32
C LYS A 100 5.61 13.23 -9.40
N ASP A 101 5.20 12.10 -8.83
CA ASP A 101 5.94 11.35 -7.82
C ASP A 101 6.39 12.22 -6.62
N VAL A 102 5.53 13.15 -6.17
CA VAL A 102 5.84 14.09 -5.09
C VAL A 102 5.17 13.67 -3.78
N ASN A 103 5.96 13.41 -2.74
CA ASN A 103 5.48 13.02 -1.40
C ASN A 103 4.49 11.83 -1.44
N SER A 104 4.80 10.89 -2.32
CA SER A 104 4.00 9.71 -2.60
C SER A 104 4.93 8.51 -2.77
N PRO A 105 5.53 7.97 -1.68
CA PRO A 105 6.34 6.76 -1.79
C PRO A 105 5.48 5.59 -2.27
N LEU A 106 6.10 4.69 -3.02
CA LEU A 106 5.46 3.46 -3.46
C LEU A 106 5.41 2.45 -2.31
N ALA A 107 4.25 1.84 -2.13
CA ALA A 107 3.96 0.93 -1.02
C ALA A 107 3.12 -0.27 -1.50
N GLY A 108 3.44 -1.46 -0.98
CA GLY A 108 2.75 -2.72 -1.26
C GLY A 108 2.41 -3.41 0.06
N THR A 109 1.59 -2.77 0.88
CA THR A 109 1.38 -3.18 2.27
C THR A 109 -0.02 -3.76 2.49
N CYS A 110 -0.12 -4.75 3.37
CA CYS A 110 -1.40 -5.31 3.76
C CYS A 110 -2.22 -4.28 4.54
N GLY A 111 -1.60 -3.55 5.47
CA GLY A 111 -2.30 -2.54 6.28
C GLY A 111 -3.00 -1.46 5.44
N ARG A 112 -2.29 -0.88 4.45
CA ARG A 112 -2.87 0.20 3.62
C ARG A 112 -3.96 -0.33 2.67
N LEU A 113 -3.88 -1.59 2.25
CA LEU A 113 -4.96 -2.24 1.51
C LEU A 113 -6.23 -2.35 2.37
N PHE A 114 -6.11 -2.77 3.63
CA PHE A 114 -7.25 -2.85 4.54
C PHE A 114 -7.82 -1.45 4.83
N ASP A 115 -6.97 -0.44 5.04
CA ASP A 115 -7.42 0.94 5.20
C ASP A 115 -8.23 1.42 3.98
N ALA A 116 -7.70 1.19 2.76
CA ALA A 116 -8.38 1.53 1.52
C ALA A 116 -9.75 0.85 1.39
N VAL A 117 -9.82 -0.46 1.63
CA VAL A 117 -11.08 -1.22 1.57
C VAL A 117 -12.08 -0.71 2.61
N SER A 118 -11.64 -0.48 3.86
CA SER A 118 -12.51 0.03 4.92
C SER A 118 -13.09 1.42 4.59
N ALA A 119 -12.30 2.30 3.97
CA ALA A 119 -12.73 3.62 3.53
C ALA A 119 -13.72 3.54 2.37
N ILE A 120 -13.49 2.65 1.39
CA ILE A 120 -14.42 2.41 0.28
C ILE A 120 -15.77 1.90 0.80
N LEU A 121 -15.76 1.06 1.83
CA LEU A 121 -16.97 0.52 2.46
C LEU A 121 -17.63 1.50 3.45
N GLY A 122 -17.01 2.65 3.75
CA GLY A 122 -17.53 3.64 4.70
C GLY A 122 -17.57 3.16 6.16
N ILE A 123 -16.64 2.29 6.54
CA ILE A 123 -16.59 1.69 7.89
C ILE A 123 -15.74 2.53 8.87
N CYS A 124 -14.73 3.25 8.35
CA CYS A 124 -13.80 4.07 9.13
C CYS A 124 -14.00 5.58 8.92
#